data_AF-A0A9D3C308-F1
#
_entry.id   AF-A0A9D3C308-F1
#
_cell.length_a   1.000
_cell.length_b   1.000
_cell.length_c   1.000
_cell.angle_alpha   90.00
_cell.angle_beta   90.00
_cell.angle_gamma   90.00
#
_symmetry.space_group_name_H-M   'P 1'
#
loop_
_entity.id
_entity.type
_entity.pdbx_description
1 polymer ?
#
loop_
_entity_poly.entity_id
_entity_poly.type
_entity_poly.pdbx_seq_one_letter_code
_entity_poly.pdbx_strand_id
1 'polypeptide(L)'
;MDRGLQGMCVNERRRITVPPHLAYGSIGTGCVVPPDATLVYDVLLLDVWNTEDKVQFRTISKPASCSRSTAATDFIRYHYNGTLLSGETFDSSYARNSTYDTYLGQGDLIKGLDEGLLGMCVGERRVIIIPPFLAYGENGNGTKVPPQATLVIQALMVDVFNPKDDVVVAVKEAPEGCTRRTVAGDYIRYHYNGTFQDGTPFDSSYQRNSTYNTYVGMGYVIRGMDKALQGLCAGEKRRVVIPPHLAYGEGGVGNLIPGSAVLVFDIHVIDFHNPKDPVEIRITHKPRECNTASGANDLIRYRYNCSLMDGTLLYSSDQYDSPSVTTLGANKVILGLEEGLKGMCVGERREVVIPPHWAHGENGAAGVPGSAVLLFELELMELQKGVPEGFMFVWLGDIPDPLFNALDLNGDKEVPLGEFSEFIRLQVKEGKGRLQPGVDVDSVIKNMFDDQDRNKDGRIVEDELKIKDEEAEQVRRDEL
;
A
#
# COMPACT_ATOMS: atom_id res chain seq x y z
N MET A 1 14.26 -42.38 -57.83
CA MET A 1 13.80 -42.09 -56.45
C MET A 1 13.01 -40.79 -56.40
N ASP A 2 13.50 -39.70 -56.98
CA ASP A 2 12.90 -38.35 -56.93
C ASP A 2 11.40 -38.33 -57.22
N ARG A 3 10.94 -38.95 -58.32
CA ARG A 3 9.51 -39.05 -58.66
C ARG A 3 8.67 -39.77 -57.61
N GLY A 4 9.24 -40.75 -56.91
CA GLY A 4 8.55 -41.50 -55.87
C GLY A 4 8.44 -40.75 -54.55
N LEU A 5 9.39 -39.84 -54.29
CA LEU A 5 9.41 -38.95 -53.12
C LEU A 5 8.46 -37.75 -53.29
N GLN A 6 8.22 -37.31 -54.53
CA GLN A 6 7.28 -36.23 -54.82
C GLN A 6 5.88 -36.55 -54.26
N GLY A 7 5.30 -35.56 -53.58
CA GLY A 7 3.98 -35.69 -52.95
C GLY A 7 3.95 -36.63 -51.74
N MET A 8 5.10 -37.01 -51.16
CA MET A 8 5.14 -37.62 -49.83
C MET A 8 4.91 -36.55 -48.76
N CYS A 9 4.11 -36.87 -47.75
CA CYS A 9 4.02 -36.08 -46.53
C CYS A 9 5.15 -36.45 -45.56
N VAL A 10 5.56 -35.50 -44.71
CA VAL A 10 6.49 -35.80 -43.61
C VAL A 10 5.87 -36.88 -42.70
N ASN A 11 6.70 -37.84 -42.26
CA ASN A 11 6.35 -39.07 -41.58
C ASN A 11 5.58 -40.11 -42.41
N GLU A 12 5.39 -39.90 -43.70
CA GLU A 12 4.83 -40.92 -44.59
C GLU A 12 5.86 -42.03 -44.86
N ARG A 13 5.44 -43.29 -44.69
CA ARG A 13 6.14 -44.46 -45.22
C ARG A 13 5.59 -44.82 -46.58
N ARG A 14 6.47 -44.91 -47.57
CA ARG A 14 6.11 -45.28 -48.94
C ARG A 14 7.06 -46.35 -49.46
N ARG A 15 6.49 -47.44 -49.96
CA ARG A 15 7.26 -48.44 -50.71
C ARG A 15 7.42 -47.96 -52.15
N ILE A 16 8.66 -47.79 -52.60
CA ILE A 16 9.00 -47.32 -53.95
C ILE A 16 9.67 -48.47 -54.69
N THR A 17 9.06 -48.91 -55.79
CA THR A 17 9.63 -49.92 -56.69
C THR A 17 10.23 -49.23 -57.91
N VAL A 18 11.54 -49.39 -58.10
CA VAL A 18 12.29 -48.81 -59.21
C VAL A 18 12.65 -49.90 -60.21
N PRO A 19 12.08 -49.88 -61.43
CA PRO A 19 12.37 -50.87 -62.45
C PRO A 19 13.82 -50.74 -62.93
N PRO A 20 14.42 -51.79 -63.53
CA PRO A 20 15.85 -51.83 -63.80
C PRO A 20 16.36 -50.68 -64.68
N HIS A 21 15.56 -50.26 -65.67
CA HIS A 21 15.90 -49.16 -66.57
C HIS A 21 15.94 -47.76 -65.91
N LEU A 22 15.39 -47.61 -64.69
CA LEU A 22 15.51 -46.41 -63.86
C LEU A 22 16.45 -46.61 -62.66
N ALA A 23 17.01 -47.81 -62.51
CA ALA A 23 17.98 -48.18 -61.49
C ALA A 23 19.39 -48.32 -62.12
N TYR A 24 20.03 -49.49 -62.00
CA TYR A 24 21.39 -49.74 -62.52
C TYR A 24 21.42 -50.51 -63.86
N GLY A 25 20.26 -50.69 -64.51
CA GLY A 25 20.14 -51.28 -65.84
C GLY A 25 20.73 -52.69 -65.98
N SER A 26 21.12 -53.03 -67.20
CA SER A 26 21.66 -54.34 -67.56
C SER A 26 23.13 -54.56 -67.16
N ILE A 27 23.77 -53.57 -66.53
CA ILE A 27 25.16 -53.64 -66.06
C ILE A 27 25.19 -53.95 -64.56
N GLY A 28 24.21 -53.45 -63.79
CA GLY A 28 24.23 -53.52 -62.33
C GLY A 28 25.23 -52.53 -61.72
N THR A 29 25.48 -52.63 -60.41
CA THR A 29 26.53 -51.84 -59.74
C THR A 29 27.22 -52.62 -58.63
N GLY A 30 28.55 -52.64 -58.69
CA GLY A 30 29.40 -53.42 -57.79
C GLY A 30 29.00 -54.91 -57.74
N CYS A 31 29.42 -55.61 -56.68
CA CYS A 31 28.94 -56.97 -56.39
C CYS A 31 27.63 -56.98 -55.58
N VAL A 32 26.92 -55.85 -55.51
CA VAL A 32 25.78 -55.66 -54.59
C VAL A 32 24.46 -55.66 -55.34
N VAL A 33 24.39 -55.04 -56.52
CA VAL A 33 23.17 -54.99 -57.33
C VAL A 33 23.37 -55.74 -58.65
N PRO A 34 22.69 -56.88 -58.85
CA PRO A 34 22.78 -57.64 -60.09
C PRO A 34 22.28 -56.86 -61.31
N PRO A 35 22.74 -57.22 -62.53
CA PRO A 35 22.12 -56.81 -63.78
C PRO A 35 20.60 -57.03 -63.78
N ASP A 36 19.86 -56.10 -64.36
CA ASP A 36 18.40 -56.17 -64.54
C ASP A 36 17.59 -56.32 -63.24
N ALA A 37 18.18 -55.97 -62.09
CA ALA A 37 17.51 -56.02 -60.80
C ALA A 37 16.48 -54.88 -60.63
N THR A 38 15.28 -55.24 -60.18
CA THR A 38 14.28 -54.27 -59.70
C THR A 38 14.57 -53.95 -58.24
N LEU A 39 14.72 -52.66 -57.91
CA LEU A 39 14.99 -52.23 -56.54
C LEU A 39 13.69 -51.87 -55.84
N VAL A 40 13.53 -52.35 -54.61
CA VAL A 40 12.39 -52.01 -53.75
C VAL A 40 12.91 -51.31 -52.52
N TYR A 41 12.51 -50.06 -52.34
CA TYR A 41 12.85 -49.24 -51.19
C TYR A 41 11.63 -49.09 -50.28
N ASP A 42 11.83 -49.24 -48.97
CA ASP A 42 10.89 -48.80 -47.95
C ASP A 42 11.42 -47.49 -47.39
N VAL A 43 10.79 -46.38 -47.79
CA VAL A 43 11.25 -45.03 -47.47
C VAL A 43 10.32 -44.41 -46.44
N LEU A 44 10.90 -43.86 -45.37
CA LEU A 44 10.24 -42.98 -44.43
C LEU A 44 10.73 -41.55 -44.69
N LEU A 45 9.84 -40.64 -45.08
CA LEU A 45 10.20 -39.24 -45.27
C LEU A 45 10.25 -38.55 -43.91
N LEU A 46 11.44 -38.25 -43.40
CA LEU A 46 11.64 -37.66 -42.08
C LEU A 46 11.46 -36.14 -42.06
N ASP A 47 11.83 -35.46 -43.14
CA ASP A 47 11.92 -34.00 -43.19
C ASP A 47 11.88 -33.49 -44.64
N VAL A 48 11.42 -32.26 -44.84
CA VAL A 48 11.43 -31.53 -46.12
C VAL A 48 11.61 -30.04 -45.83
N TRP A 49 12.61 -29.42 -46.46
CA TRP A 49 12.89 -27.99 -46.35
C TRP A 49 13.55 -27.45 -47.63
N ASN A 50 13.54 -26.13 -47.77
CA ASN A 50 14.18 -25.35 -48.82
C ASN A 50 15.11 -24.29 -48.19
N THR A 51 16.22 -23.94 -48.85
CA THR A 51 17.14 -22.86 -48.44
C THR A 51 16.47 -21.49 -48.31
N GLU A 52 15.32 -21.29 -48.94
CA GLU A 52 14.51 -20.07 -48.84
C GLU A 52 13.53 -20.08 -47.64
N ASP A 53 13.43 -21.21 -46.93
CA ASP A 53 12.54 -21.33 -45.78
C ASP A 53 12.96 -20.37 -44.66
N LYS A 54 11.96 -19.89 -43.93
CA LYS A 54 12.15 -19.01 -42.77
C LYS A 54 11.66 -19.72 -41.53
N VAL A 55 12.05 -19.20 -40.37
CA VAL A 55 11.41 -19.62 -39.11
C VAL A 55 9.91 -19.39 -39.22
N GLN A 56 9.15 -20.44 -38.99
CA GLN A 56 7.71 -20.34 -38.86
C GLN A 56 7.34 -20.41 -37.40
N PHE A 57 6.34 -19.65 -36.99
CA PHE A 57 5.80 -19.81 -35.65
C PHE A 57 4.29 -19.67 -35.64
N ARG A 58 3.68 -20.36 -34.67
CA ARG A 58 2.25 -20.33 -34.42
C ARG A 58 2.02 -20.12 -32.94
N THR A 59 1.37 -19.02 -32.58
CA THR A 59 0.92 -18.78 -31.21
C THR A 59 -0.21 -19.75 -30.87
N ILE A 60 -0.02 -20.54 -29.82
CA ILE A 60 -1.05 -21.46 -29.29
C ILE A 60 -2.00 -20.70 -28.38
N SER A 61 -1.44 -19.89 -27.48
CA SER A 61 -2.20 -19.11 -26.51
C SER A 61 -1.46 -17.83 -26.20
N LYS A 62 -2.18 -16.71 -26.14
CA LYS A 62 -1.66 -15.40 -25.74
C LYS A 62 -2.48 -14.86 -24.57
N PRO A 63 -1.84 -14.32 -23.51
CA PRO A 63 -2.58 -13.72 -22.42
C PRO A 63 -3.34 -12.47 -22.87
N ALA A 64 -4.45 -12.18 -22.18
CA ALA A 64 -5.31 -11.04 -22.50
C ALA A 64 -4.60 -9.69 -22.38
N SER A 65 -3.70 -9.55 -21.41
CA SER A 65 -2.83 -8.38 -21.27
C SER A 65 -1.40 -8.71 -21.67
N CYS A 66 -0.89 -8.01 -22.67
CA CYS A 66 0.53 -8.00 -23.04
C CYS A 66 1.04 -6.56 -22.97
N SER A 67 1.60 -6.19 -21.81
CA SER A 67 2.19 -4.86 -21.60
C SER A 67 3.52 -4.71 -22.33
N ARG A 68 4.27 -5.81 -22.48
CA ARG A 68 5.56 -5.88 -23.14
C ARG A 68 5.70 -7.19 -23.90
N SER A 69 6.31 -7.10 -25.07
CA SER A 69 6.80 -8.23 -25.83
C SER A 69 8.33 -8.28 -25.81
N THR A 70 8.89 -9.47 -25.94
CA THR A 70 10.34 -9.66 -26.05
C THR A 70 10.94 -8.87 -27.21
N ALA A 71 12.04 -8.19 -26.94
CA ALA A 71 12.85 -7.49 -27.92
C ALA A 71 14.31 -7.97 -27.87
N ALA A 72 15.08 -7.64 -28.90
CA ALA A 72 16.52 -7.90 -28.89
C ALA A 72 17.18 -7.21 -27.67
N THR A 73 18.17 -7.87 -27.07
CA THR A 73 18.87 -7.50 -25.83
C THR A 73 18.11 -7.72 -24.52
N ASP A 74 16.85 -8.16 -24.59
CA ASP A 74 16.12 -8.53 -23.37
C ASP A 74 16.67 -9.83 -22.77
N PHE A 75 16.75 -9.88 -21.45
CA PHE A 75 16.86 -11.11 -20.72
C PHE A 75 15.49 -11.79 -20.67
N ILE A 76 15.45 -13.06 -21.03
CA ILE A 76 14.24 -13.86 -21.08
C ILE A 76 14.40 -15.12 -20.23
N ARG A 77 13.29 -15.52 -19.58
CA ARG A 77 13.13 -16.83 -18.97
C ARG A 77 11.96 -17.53 -19.59
N TYR A 78 12.19 -18.72 -20.11
CA TYR A 78 11.14 -19.49 -20.75
C TYR A 78 11.29 -20.97 -20.47
N HIS A 79 10.16 -21.65 -20.44
CA HIS A 79 10.14 -23.10 -20.58
C HIS A 79 10.03 -23.47 -22.04
N TYR A 80 10.68 -24.56 -22.42
CA TYR A 80 10.51 -25.17 -23.73
C TYR A 80 10.46 -26.69 -23.68
N ASN A 81 9.86 -27.24 -24.72
CA ASN A 81 9.96 -28.64 -25.12
C ASN A 81 10.37 -28.70 -26.60
N GLY A 82 11.50 -29.35 -26.89
CA GLY A 82 12.09 -29.45 -28.22
C GLY A 82 11.93 -30.85 -28.81
N THR A 83 11.28 -30.92 -29.97
CA THR A 83 11.06 -32.17 -30.71
C THR A 83 11.55 -32.05 -32.15
N LEU A 84 11.84 -33.18 -32.79
CA LEU A 84 12.01 -33.27 -34.24
C LEU A 84 10.62 -33.21 -34.93
N LEU A 85 10.57 -33.03 -36.26
CA LEU A 85 9.31 -33.14 -37.03
C LEU A 85 8.63 -34.52 -36.91
N SER A 86 9.40 -35.55 -36.57
CA SER A 86 8.88 -36.88 -36.25
C SER A 86 8.09 -36.93 -34.93
N GLY A 87 8.23 -35.91 -34.08
CA GLY A 87 7.67 -35.86 -32.73
C GLY A 87 8.61 -36.39 -31.65
N GLU A 88 9.80 -36.91 -32.00
CA GLU A 88 10.79 -37.37 -31.03
C GLU A 88 11.37 -36.19 -30.24
N THR A 89 11.28 -36.25 -28.92
CA THR A 89 11.83 -35.22 -28.02
C THR A 89 13.35 -35.35 -27.90
N PHE A 90 14.08 -34.30 -28.25
CA PHE A 90 15.54 -34.25 -28.06
C PHE A 90 15.93 -33.56 -26.75
N ASP A 91 15.17 -32.54 -26.33
CA ASP A 91 15.46 -31.78 -25.11
C ASP A 91 14.20 -31.11 -24.51
N SER A 92 14.20 -30.89 -23.19
CA SER A 92 13.10 -30.26 -22.48
C SER A 92 13.56 -29.59 -21.19
N SER A 93 13.16 -28.34 -21.00
CA SER A 93 13.38 -27.59 -19.75
C SER A 93 12.63 -28.20 -18.57
N TYR A 94 11.42 -28.75 -18.81
CA TYR A 94 10.60 -29.37 -17.77
C TYR A 94 11.24 -30.59 -17.14
N ALA A 95 12.05 -31.34 -17.91
CA ALA A 95 12.80 -32.48 -17.39
C ALA A 95 13.85 -32.09 -16.35
N ARG A 96 14.28 -30.83 -16.33
CA ARG A 96 15.28 -30.28 -15.39
C ARG A 96 14.63 -29.51 -14.23
N ASN A 97 13.32 -29.33 -14.28
CA ASN A 97 12.57 -28.50 -13.35
C ASN A 97 13.14 -27.08 -13.21
N SER A 98 13.67 -26.52 -14.31
CA SER A 98 14.24 -25.17 -14.36
C SER A 98 13.88 -24.49 -15.67
N THR A 99 13.82 -23.16 -15.68
CA THR A 99 13.70 -22.37 -16.90
C THR A 99 15.02 -22.38 -17.67
N TYR A 100 14.95 -21.97 -18.94
CA TYR A 100 16.12 -21.57 -19.70
C TYR A 100 16.20 -20.05 -19.70
N ASP A 101 17.37 -19.55 -19.30
CA ASP A 101 17.60 -18.16 -18.94
C ASP A 101 18.73 -17.62 -19.82
N THR A 102 18.47 -16.59 -20.63
CA THR A 102 19.43 -16.09 -21.62
C THR A 102 19.08 -14.69 -22.12
N TYR A 103 19.98 -14.09 -22.90
CA TYR A 103 19.75 -12.83 -23.60
C TYR A 103 19.31 -13.08 -25.05
N LEU A 104 18.18 -12.49 -25.42
CA LEU A 104 17.60 -12.65 -26.75
C LEU A 104 18.35 -11.82 -27.78
N GLY A 105 18.73 -12.42 -28.91
CA GLY A 105 19.33 -11.73 -30.06
C GLY A 105 20.80 -11.35 -29.88
N GLN A 106 21.51 -11.96 -28.92
CA GLN A 106 22.96 -11.81 -28.74
C GLN A 106 23.76 -12.97 -29.37
N GLY A 107 23.08 -13.96 -29.95
CA GLY A 107 23.73 -15.14 -30.53
C GLY A 107 24.01 -16.27 -29.52
N ASP A 108 23.47 -16.17 -28.31
CA ASP A 108 23.52 -17.22 -27.29
C ASP A 108 22.63 -18.43 -27.66
N LEU A 109 21.64 -18.21 -28.52
CA LEU A 109 20.72 -19.21 -29.03
C LEU A 109 21.03 -19.57 -30.49
N ILE A 110 20.49 -20.70 -30.95
CA ILE A 110 20.43 -20.97 -32.39
C ILE A 110 19.64 -19.85 -33.08
N LYS A 111 20.09 -19.43 -34.28
CA LYS A 111 19.55 -18.26 -34.99
C LYS A 111 18.03 -18.29 -35.12
N GLY A 112 17.46 -19.45 -35.43
CA GLY A 112 16.03 -19.57 -35.61
C GLY A 112 15.23 -19.44 -34.31
N LEU A 113 15.84 -19.73 -33.16
CA LEU A 113 15.20 -19.54 -31.87
C LEU A 113 15.27 -18.07 -31.43
N ASP A 114 16.38 -17.38 -31.69
CA ASP A 114 16.48 -15.92 -31.56
C ASP A 114 15.37 -15.23 -32.36
N GLU A 115 15.15 -15.63 -33.62
CA GLU A 115 14.08 -15.09 -34.46
C GLU A 115 12.68 -15.47 -33.96
N GLY A 116 12.47 -16.73 -33.54
CA GLY A 116 11.15 -17.24 -33.16
C GLY A 116 10.62 -16.73 -31.82
N LEU A 117 11.52 -16.41 -30.88
CA LEU A 117 11.17 -15.90 -29.55
C LEU A 117 10.90 -14.40 -29.54
N LEU A 118 11.27 -13.65 -30.59
CA LEU A 118 10.98 -12.21 -30.69
C LEU A 118 9.47 -11.94 -30.74
N GLY A 119 9.03 -10.89 -30.06
CA GLY A 119 7.63 -10.50 -30.02
C GLY A 119 6.73 -11.44 -29.20
N MET A 120 7.28 -12.33 -28.36
CA MET A 120 6.51 -13.12 -27.41
C MET A 120 6.12 -12.29 -26.20
N CYS A 121 4.89 -12.48 -25.72
CA CYS A 121 4.46 -11.92 -24.44
C CYS A 121 4.71 -12.91 -23.30
N VAL A 122 4.92 -12.40 -22.09
CA VAL A 122 4.98 -13.24 -20.88
C VAL A 122 3.66 -14.01 -20.71
N GLY A 123 3.73 -15.31 -20.46
CA GLY A 123 2.59 -16.23 -20.43
C GLY A 123 2.15 -16.74 -21.81
N GLU A 124 2.74 -16.25 -22.91
CA GLU A 124 2.44 -16.75 -24.27
C GLU A 124 3.05 -18.14 -24.49
N ARG A 125 2.25 -19.03 -25.10
CA ARG A 125 2.72 -20.31 -25.64
C ARG A 125 2.82 -20.23 -27.15
N ARG A 126 3.98 -20.58 -27.70
CA ARG A 126 4.28 -20.50 -29.13
C ARG A 126 4.97 -21.78 -29.60
N VAL A 127 4.56 -22.30 -30.75
CA VAL A 127 5.32 -23.31 -31.49
C VAL A 127 6.20 -22.60 -32.50
N ILE A 128 7.48 -22.93 -32.51
CA ILE A 128 8.49 -22.39 -33.42
C ILE A 128 9.07 -23.55 -34.22
N ILE A 129 9.02 -23.46 -35.54
CA ILE A 129 9.53 -24.45 -36.48
C ILE A 129 10.77 -23.84 -37.13
N ILE A 130 11.92 -24.47 -36.91
CA ILE A 130 13.23 -23.94 -37.26
C ILE A 130 13.87 -24.85 -38.32
N PRO A 131 14.08 -24.35 -39.55
CA PRO A 131 14.80 -25.09 -40.59
C PRO A 131 16.24 -25.42 -40.16
N PRO A 132 16.85 -26.49 -40.70
CA PRO A 132 18.14 -26.96 -40.21
C PRO A 132 19.25 -25.91 -40.27
N PHE A 133 19.31 -25.12 -41.34
CA PHE A 133 20.31 -24.07 -41.54
C PHE A 133 20.19 -22.86 -40.57
N LEU A 134 19.06 -22.73 -39.86
CA LEU A 134 18.88 -21.79 -38.75
C LEU A 134 18.98 -22.47 -37.37
N ALA A 135 19.18 -23.79 -37.33
CA ALA A 135 19.39 -24.61 -36.14
C ALA A 135 20.85 -25.13 -36.09
N TYR A 136 21.06 -26.43 -36.31
CA TYR A 136 22.36 -27.12 -36.21
C TYR A 136 22.97 -27.53 -37.55
N GLY A 137 22.29 -27.25 -38.66
CA GLY A 137 22.79 -27.44 -40.03
C GLY A 137 23.11 -28.88 -40.40
N GLU A 138 24.11 -29.03 -41.29
CA GLU A 138 24.51 -30.33 -41.84
C GLU A 138 25.15 -31.26 -40.82
N ASN A 139 25.66 -30.72 -39.70
CA ASN A 139 26.38 -31.49 -38.71
C ASN A 139 25.44 -32.09 -37.64
N GLY A 140 24.24 -31.52 -37.47
CA GLY A 140 23.37 -31.87 -36.34
C GLY A 140 23.99 -31.49 -35.00
N ASN A 141 23.49 -32.08 -33.91
CA ASN A 141 24.01 -31.86 -32.56
C ASN A 141 23.94 -33.13 -31.70
N GLY A 142 25.11 -33.66 -31.36
CA GLY A 142 25.25 -34.87 -30.56
C GLY A 142 24.58 -36.09 -31.21
N THR A 143 23.97 -36.94 -30.40
CA THR A 143 23.26 -38.15 -30.87
C THR A 143 21.76 -37.95 -31.02
N LYS A 144 21.22 -36.84 -30.49
CA LYS A 144 19.77 -36.61 -30.42
C LYS A 144 19.22 -35.75 -31.54
N VAL A 145 20.05 -34.90 -32.14
CA VAL A 145 19.65 -34.07 -33.27
C VAL A 145 20.44 -34.51 -34.50
N PRO A 146 19.80 -35.19 -35.47
CA PRO A 146 20.49 -35.65 -36.66
C PRO A 146 20.90 -34.48 -37.58
N PRO A 147 21.88 -34.70 -38.48
CA PRO A 147 22.15 -33.84 -39.62
C PRO A 147 20.89 -33.39 -40.36
N GLN A 148 20.83 -32.12 -40.76
CA GLN A 148 19.74 -31.57 -41.59
C GLN A 148 18.34 -31.71 -40.97
N ALA A 149 18.23 -31.73 -39.64
CA ALA A 149 16.96 -31.85 -38.95
C ALA A 149 16.29 -30.50 -38.66
N THR A 150 15.01 -30.40 -39.03
CA THR A 150 14.10 -29.32 -38.65
C THR A 150 13.67 -29.52 -37.20
N LEU A 151 13.75 -28.45 -36.42
CA LEU A 151 13.38 -28.47 -35.00
C LEU A 151 11.99 -27.86 -34.80
N VAL A 152 11.22 -28.45 -33.89
CA VAL A 152 9.95 -27.92 -33.42
C VAL A 152 10.09 -27.61 -31.93
N ILE A 153 10.04 -26.33 -31.57
CA ILE A 153 10.18 -25.86 -30.19
C ILE A 153 8.83 -25.33 -29.72
N GLN A 154 8.28 -25.92 -28.67
CA GLN A 154 7.14 -25.35 -27.96
C GLN A 154 7.67 -24.53 -26.79
N ALA A 155 7.56 -23.21 -26.85
CA ALA A 155 8.03 -22.29 -25.84
C ALA A 155 6.86 -21.69 -25.03
N LEU A 156 7.06 -21.54 -23.72
CA LEU A 156 6.24 -20.78 -22.79
C LEU A 156 7.11 -19.69 -22.18
N MET A 157 6.82 -18.42 -22.49
CA MET A 157 7.54 -17.30 -21.90
C MET A 157 7.10 -17.10 -20.44
N VAL A 158 8.05 -17.04 -19.51
CA VAL A 158 7.80 -16.91 -18.07
C VAL A 158 8.12 -15.51 -17.57
N ASP A 159 9.21 -14.91 -18.07
CA ASP A 159 9.64 -13.59 -17.60
C ASP A 159 10.49 -12.87 -18.65
N VAL A 160 10.42 -11.54 -18.68
CA VAL A 160 11.16 -10.68 -19.60
C VAL A 160 11.56 -9.37 -18.91
N PHE A 161 12.85 -9.02 -18.97
CA PHE A 161 13.33 -7.68 -18.62
C PHE A 161 14.54 -7.26 -19.44
N ASN A 162 14.84 -5.97 -19.48
CA ASN A 162 16.10 -5.44 -19.97
C ASN A 162 16.96 -5.01 -18.77
N PRO A 163 18.28 -5.28 -18.76
CA PRO A 163 19.17 -4.80 -17.70
C PRO A 163 19.16 -3.27 -17.50
N LYS A 164 18.69 -2.51 -18.51
CA LYS A 164 18.55 -1.04 -18.46
C LYS A 164 17.18 -0.56 -17.99
N ASP A 165 16.23 -1.46 -17.73
CA ASP A 165 14.90 -1.08 -17.25
C ASP A 165 14.98 -0.43 -15.86
N ASP A 166 14.10 0.53 -15.59
CA ASP A 166 13.84 1.00 -14.22
C ASP A 166 12.49 0.46 -13.73
N VAL A 167 12.12 0.80 -12.50
CA VAL A 167 10.81 0.48 -11.94
C VAL A 167 9.70 1.10 -12.77
N VAL A 168 8.71 0.29 -13.15
CA VAL A 168 7.49 0.78 -13.81
C VAL A 168 6.40 0.92 -12.75
N VAL A 169 5.88 2.12 -12.58
CA VAL A 169 4.78 2.43 -11.67
C VAL A 169 3.54 2.83 -12.46
N ALA A 170 2.44 2.11 -12.23
CA ALA A 170 1.13 2.42 -12.78
C ALA A 170 0.15 2.69 -11.64
N VAL A 171 -0.31 3.94 -11.51
CA VAL A 171 -1.36 4.31 -10.55
C VAL A 171 -2.67 3.70 -11.00
N LYS A 172 -3.29 2.87 -10.16
CA LYS A 172 -4.60 2.25 -10.44
C LYS A 172 -5.74 3.11 -9.93
N GLU A 173 -5.57 3.65 -8.73
CA GLU A 173 -6.57 4.46 -8.03
C GLU A 173 -5.85 5.46 -7.15
N ALA A 174 -6.25 6.73 -7.19
CA ALA A 174 -5.71 7.77 -6.33
C ALA A 174 -6.87 8.57 -5.73
N PRO A 175 -6.85 8.87 -4.43
CA PRO A 175 -7.87 9.69 -3.81
C PRO A 175 -7.82 11.14 -4.33
N GLU A 176 -9.00 11.76 -4.40
CA GLU A 176 -9.13 13.17 -4.73
C GLU A 176 -8.59 14.04 -3.59
N GLY A 177 -7.97 15.17 -3.92
CA GLY A 177 -7.51 16.13 -2.90
C GLY A 177 -6.25 15.70 -2.13
N CYS A 178 -5.37 14.90 -2.74
CA CYS A 178 -4.07 14.55 -2.15
C CYS A 178 -3.19 15.80 -1.94
N THR A 179 -3.16 16.28 -0.69
CA THR A 179 -2.39 17.46 -0.25
C THR A 179 -0.96 17.11 0.15
N ARG A 180 -0.78 15.96 0.82
CA ARG A 180 0.50 15.43 1.29
C ARG A 180 0.88 14.20 0.47
N ARG A 181 2.12 14.16 -0.02
CA ARG A 181 2.72 12.99 -0.67
C ARG A 181 3.87 12.44 0.14
N THR A 182 4.10 11.13 0.04
CA THR A 182 5.24 10.48 0.69
C THR A 182 6.57 11.05 0.20
N VAL A 183 7.45 11.34 1.15
CA VAL A 183 8.83 11.76 0.93
C VAL A 183 9.79 10.82 1.67
N ALA A 184 11.08 10.93 1.36
CA ALA A 184 12.09 10.12 2.03
C ALA A 184 12.08 10.38 3.55
N GLY A 185 12.08 9.30 4.33
CA GLY A 185 12.02 9.33 5.80
C GLY A 185 10.61 9.26 6.39
N ASP A 186 9.55 9.31 5.59
CA ASP A 186 8.20 9.04 6.09
C ASP A 186 8.05 7.58 6.49
N TYR A 187 7.38 7.33 7.62
CA TYR A 187 6.94 6.00 8.02
C TYR A 187 5.63 5.69 7.30
N ILE A 188 5.57 4.58 6.56
CA ILE A 188 4.42 4.20 5.75
C ILE A 188 3.87 2.85 6.18
N ARG A 189 2.54 2.73 6.18
CA ARG A 189 1.83 1.46 6.35
C ARG A 189 1.04 1.17 5.07
N TYR A 190 1.29 0.02 4.47
CA TYR A 190 0.62 -0.37 3.23
C TYR A 190 0.39 -1.87 3.17
N HIS A 191 -0.64 -2.26 2.42
CA HIS A 191 -0.83 -3.62 1.98
C HIS A 191 -0.23 -3.83 0.60
N TYR A 192 0.23 -5.05 0.34
CA TYR A 192 0.64 -5.49 -0.98
C TYR A 192 0.22 -6.92 -1.29
N ASN A 193 0.09 -7.20 -2.59
CA ASN A 193 0.11 -8.55 -3.18
C ASN A 193 1.30 -8.65 -4.15
N GLY A 194 2.17 -9.63 -3.93
CA GLY A 194 3.34 -9.92 -4.75
C GLY A 194 3.10 -11.10 -5.69
N THR A 195 3.33 -10.87 -6.98
CA THR A 195 3.20 -11.86 -8.07
C THR A 195 4.41 -11.78 -9.00
N PHE A 196 4.71 -12.87 -9.70
CA PHE A 196 5.63 -12.83 -10.84
C PHE A 196 4.93 -12.27 -12.09
N GLN A 197 5.66 -11.98 -13.16
CA GLN A 197 5.07 -11.43 -14.40
C GLN A 197 4.03 -12.36 -15.04
N ASP A 198 4.13 -13.68 -14.82
CA ASP A 198 3.15 -14.67 -15.28
C ASP A 198 1.85 -14.69 -14.43
N GLY A 199 1.80 -13.91 -13.34
CA GLY A 199 0.67 -13.81 -12.42
C GLY A 199 0.73 -14.78 -11.25
N THR A 200 1.73 -15.67 -11.18
CA THR A 200 1.89 -16.60 -10.06
C THR A 200 2.17 -15.83 -8.75
N PRO A 201 1.34 -15.96 -7.71
CA PRO A 201 1.55 -15.26 -6.44
C PRO A 201 2.71 -15.87 -5.64
N PHE A 202 3.51 -15.04 -4.98
CA PHE A 202 4.58 -15.49 -4.08
C PHE A 202 4.46 -14.98 -2.65
N ASP A 203 3.81 -13.82 -2.43
CA ASP A 203 3.63 -13.27 -1.08
C ASP A 203 2.47 -12.28 -1.03
N SER A 204 1.85 -12.11 0.14
CA SER A 204 0.79 -11.13 0.36
C SER A 204 0.74 -10.70 1.83
N SER A 205 0.67 -9.39 2.05
CA SER A 205 0.42 -8.83 3.39
C SER A 205 -0.96 -9.21 3.95
N TYR A 206 -1.96 -9.41 3.08
CA TYR A 206 -3.32 -9.76 3.51
C TYR A 206 -3.38 -11.16 4.13
N GLN A 207 -2.50 -12.08 3.71
CA GLN A 207 -2.40 -13.42 4.33
C GLN A 207 -1.97 -13.36 5.79
N ARG A 208 -1.32 -12.26 6.21
CA ARG A 208 -0.85 -12.03 7.58
C ARG A 208 -1.78 -11.12 8.39
N ASN A 209 -2.91 -10.69 7.82
CA ASN A 209 -3.85 -9.74 8.43
C ASN A 209 -3.17 -8.51 9.07
N SER A 210 -2.08 -8.05 8.47
CA SER A 210 -1.29 -6.92 8.98
C SER A 210 -0.64 -6.17 7.82
N THR A 211 -0.49 -4.85 7.98
CA THR A 211 0.21 -4.00 7.02
C THR A 211 1.70 -4.33 7.02
N TYR A 212 2.35 -4.06 5.89
CA TYR A 212 3.79 -3.95 5.86
C TYR A 212 4.18 -2.52 6.19
N ASN A 213 5.12 -2.36 7.12
CA ASN A 213 5.51 -1.07 7.64
C ASN A 213 7.00 -0.84 7.39
N THR A 214 7.35 0.34 6.87
CA THR A 214 8.75 0.67 6.58
C THR A 214 8.94 2.19 6.51
N TYR A 215 10.19 2.63 6.31
CA TYR A 215 10.49 4.02 6.02
C TYR A 215 10.81 4.20 4.54
N VAL A 216 10.16 5.18 3.92
CA VAL A 216 10.29 5.45 2.49
C VAL A 216 11.70 5.94 2.15
N GLY A 217 12.37 5.28 1.20
CA GLY A 217 13.63 5.75 0.64
C GLY A 217 14.84 5.65 1.58
N MET A 218 14.73 4.83 2.63
CA MET A 218 15.78 4.64 3.64
C MET A 218 16.56 3.32 3.48
N GLY A 219 16.27 2.53 2.43
CA GLY A 219 16.98 1.29 2.13
C GLY A 219 16.56 0.09 2.97
N TYR A 220 15.41 0.16 3.65
CA TYR A 220 14.87 -0.96 4.44
C TYR A 220 14.16 -2.03 3.60
N VAL A 221 13.76 -1.67 2.39
CA VAL A 221 13.16 -2.59 1.41
C VAL A 221 14.00 -2.64 0.14
N ILE A 222 13.67 -3.55 -0.77
CA ILE A 222 14.33 -3.62 -2.08
C ILE A 222 14.30 -2.25 -2.78
N ARG A 223 15.39 -1.91 -3.48
CA ARG A 223 15.60 -0.57 -4.07
C ARG A 223 14.45 -0.12 -4.96
N GLY A 224 13.87 -1.06 -5.72
CA GLY A 224 12.75 -0.78 -6.59
C GLY A 224 11.46 -0.43 -5.83
N MET A 225 11.24 -1.07 -4.68
CA MET A 225 10.11 -0.74 -3.81
C MET A 225 10.31 0.63 -3.18
N ASP A 226 11.52 0.94 -2.70
CA ASP A 226 11.86 2.26 -2.15
C ASP A 226 11.58 3.40 -3.14
N LYS A 227 11.93 3.21 -4.43
CA LYS A 227 11.57 4.15 -5.49
C LYS A 227 10.06 4.23 -5.70
N ALA A 228 9.38 3.08 -5.71
CA ALA A 228 7.95 3.00 -5.96
C ALA A 228 7.09 3.58 -4.84
N LEU A 229 7.61 3.66 -3.61
CA LEU A 229 6.94 4.23 -2.46
C LEU A 229 7.06 5.76 -2.35
N GLN A 230 7.78 6.41 -3.28
CA GLN A 230 7.87 7.87 -3.31
C GLN A 230 6.67 8.49 -4.03
N GLY A 231 6.23 9.66 -3.55
CA GLY A 231 5.18 10.44 -4.20
C GLY A 231 3.78 9.82 -4.14
N LEU A 232 3.52 8.91 -3.20
CA LEU A 232 2.22 8.28 -2.95
C LEU A 232 1.29 9.20 -2.17
N CYS A 233 -0.01 9.03 -2.37
CA CYS A 233 -1.05 9.57 -1.50
C CYS A 233 -1.55 8.49 -0.52
N ALA A 234 -2.04 8.89 0.65
CA ALA A 234 -2.72 7.96 1.57
C ALA A 234 -3.99 7.44 0.87
N GLY A 235 -4.28 6.14 0.96
CA GLY A 235 -5.37 5.49 0.21
C GLY A 235 -5.06 5.14 -1.26
N GLU A 236 -3.90 5.53 -1.80
CA GLU A 236 -3.55 5.25 -3.20
C GLU A 236 -3.32 3.76 -3.45
N LYS A 237 -3.81 3.26 -4.60
CA LYS A 237 -3.48 1.93 -5.12
C LYS A 237 -2.64 2.05 -6.39
N ARG A 238 -1.51 1.35 -6.43
CA ARG A 238 -0.64 1.31 -7.63
C ARG A 238 -0.09 -0.08 -7.88
N ARG A 239 0.20 -0.36 -9.14
CA ARG A 239 0.92 -1.56 -9.59
C ARG A 239 2.36 -1.19 -9.91
N VAL A 240 3.30 -1.97 -9.40
CA VAL A 240 4.73 -1.73 -9.49
C VAL A 240 5.39 -2.95 -10.10
N VAL A 241 6.15 -2.77 -11.17
CA VAL A 241 6.97 -3.83 -11.79
C VAL A 241 8.44 -3.51 -11.54
N ILE A 242 9.14 -4.42 -10.86
CA ILE A 242 10.51 -4.22 -10.39
C ILE A 242 11.44 -5.22 -11.06
N PRO A 243 12.37 -4.78 -11.93
CA PRO A 243 13.35 -5.68 -12.53
C PRO A 243 14.32 -6.24 -11.48
N PRO A 244 14.92 -7.42 -11.70
CA PRO A 244 15.70 -8.12 -10.69
C PRO A 244 16.88 -7.32 -10.14
N HIS A 245 17.55 -6.50 -10.95
CA HIS A 245 18.67 -5.66 -10.49
C HIS A 245 18.26 -4.54 -9.50
N LEU A 246 16.95 -4.28 -9.36
CA LEU A 246 16.35 -3.42 -8.32
C LEU A 246 15.57 -4.22 -7.25
N ALA A 247 15.53 -5.54 -7.37
CA ALA A 247 14.93 -6.49 -6.43
C ALA A 247 16.01 -7.39 -5.81
N TYR A 248 15.96 -8.71 -6.09
CA TYR A 248 16.85 -9.73 -5.48
C TYR A 248 17.96 -10.24 -6.41
N GLY A 249 18.16 -9.59 -7.56
CA GLY A 249 19.24 -9.88 -8.49
C GLY A 249 19.22 -11.30 -9.07
N GLU A 250 20.38 -11.74 -9.57
CA GLU A 250 20.57 -13.08 -10.15
C GLU A 250 20.50 -14.20 -9.11
N GLY A 251 20.73 -13.90 -7.83
CA GLY A 251 20.72 -14.88 -6.75
C GLY A 251 19.32 -15.26 -6.24
N GLY A 252 18.32 -14.38 -6.40
CA GLY A 252 16.98 -14.61 -5.87
C GLY A 252 16.96 -14.72 -4.33
N VAL A 253 15.93 -15.40 -3.80
CA VAL A 253 15.77 -15.65 -2.36
C VAL A 253 15.28 -17.08 -2.12
N GLY A 254 16.20 -17.95 -1.70
CA GLY A 254 15.91 -19.34 -1.36
C GLY A 254 15.09 -20.04 -2.45
N ASN A 255 14.01 -20.71 -2.04
CA ASN A 255 13.06 -21.34 -2.96
C ASN A 255 11.83 -20.47 -3.25
N LEU A 256 11.77 -19.25 -2.69
CA LEU A 256 10.61 -18.37 -2.80
C LEU A 256 10.66 -17.51 -4.06
N ILE A 257 11.82 -16.89 -4.31
CA ILE A 257 12.01 -15.99 -5.44
C ILE A 257 13.16 -16.53 -6.28
N PRO A 258 12.90 -17.00 -7.51
CA PRO A 258 13.96 -17.47 -8.39
C PRO A 258 14.93 -16.33 -8.76
N GLY A 259 16.16 -16.70 -9.12
CA GLY A 259 17.15 -15.76 -9.65
C GLY A 259 16.64 -15.02 -10.90
N SER A 260 17.05 -13.76 -11.04
CA SER A 260 16.68 -12.89 -12.17
C SER A 260 15.16 -12.73 -12.37
N ALA A 261 14.38 -12.87 -11.31
CA ALA A 261 12.94 -12.69 -11.37
C ALA A 261 12.52 -11.23 -11.32
N VAL A 262 11.61 -10.86 -12.23
CA VAL A 262 10.86 -9.61 -12.17
C VAL A 262 9.69 -9.78 -11.21
N LEU A 263 9.56 -8.83 -10.30
CA LEU A 263 8.50 -8.84 -9.29
C LEU A 263 7.42 -7.83 -9.65
N VAL A 264 6.18 -8.22 -9.43
CA VAL A 264 5.01 -7.37 -9.66
C VAL A 264 4.25 -7.23 -8.35
N PHE A 265 4.16 -6.00 -7.85
CA PHE A 265 3.45 -5.67 -6.61
C PHE A 265 2.22 -4.83 -6.90
N ASP A 266 1.07 -5.26 -6.41
CA ASP A 266 -0.10 -4.40 -6.26
C ASP A 266 -0.12 -3.84 -4.84
N ILE A 267 0.09 -2.54 -4.71
CA ILE A 267 0.22 -1.80 -3.45
C ILE A 267 -1.08 -1.07 -3.16
N HIS A 268 -1.49 -1.04 -1.89
CA HIS A 268 -2.56 -0.23 -1.34
C HIS A 268 -2.05 0.48 -0.08
N VAL A 269 -1.88 1.80 -0.15
CA VAL A 269 -1.40 2.59 0.99
C VAL A 269 -2.53 2.84 1.96
N ILE A 270 -2.28 2.58 3.24
CA ILE A 270 -3.24 2.86 4.31
C ILE A 270 -3.00 4.28 4.81
N ASP A 271 -1.80 4.55 5.31
CA ASP A 271 -1.37 5.88 5.72
C ASP A 271 0.15 6.00 5.75
N PHE A 272 0.62 7.21 6.01
CA PHE A 272 2.00 7.50 6.32
C PHE A 272 2.08 8.74 7.20
N HIS A 273 3.18 8.89 7.93
CA HIS A 273 3.45 10.07 8.72
C HIS A 273 4.95 10.34 8.87
N ASN A 274 5.25 11.56 9.28
CA ASN A 274 6.56 12.03 9.71
C ASN A 274 6.45 12.60 11.12
N PRO A 275 7.46 12.46 12.00
CA PRO A 275 7.46 13.13 13.31
C PRO A 275 7.30 14.66 13.25
N LYS A 276 7.54 15.27 12.08
CA LYS A 276 7.34 16.71 11.84
C LYS A 276 5.93 17.07 11.38
N ASP A 277 5.07 16.08 11.12
CA ASP A 277 3.73 16.36 10.63
C ASP A 277 2.86 17.01 11.72
N PRO A 278 2.14 18.10 11.38
CA PRO A 278 1.19 18.73 12.28
C PRO A 278 -0.14 17.95 12.30
N VAL A 279 -1.03 18.33 13.21
CA VAL A 279 -2.44 17.94 13.15
C VAL A 279 -3.10 18.72 12.01
N GLU A 280 -3.72 18.01 11.06
CA GLU A 280 -4.44 18.66 9.96
C GLU A 280 -5.91 18.79 10.31
N ILE A 281 -6.45 20.01 10.24
CA ILE A 281 -7.84 20.32 10.60
C ILE A 281 -8.57 20.85 9.37
N ARG A 282 -9.64 20.16 8.97
CA ARG A 282 -10.54 20.57 7.89
C ARG A 282 -11.93 20.86 8.44
N ILE A 283 -12.36 22.11 8.35
CA ILE A 283 -13.72 22.50 8.75
C ILE A 283 -14.70 22.05 7.66
N THR A 284 -15.56 21.08 7.98
CA THR A 284 -16.56 20.54 7.04
C THR A 284 -17.88 21.29 7.12
N HIS A 285 -18.22 21.82 8.29
CA HIS A 285 -19.40 22.67 8.48
C HIS A 285 -19.13 23.74 9.54
N LYS A 286 -19.38 25.00 9.20
CA LYS A 286 -19.31 26.12 10.15
C LYS A 286 -20.70 26.77 10.32
N PRO A 287 -21.22 26.88 11.55
CA PRO A 287 -22.49 27.55 11.81
C PRO A 287 -22.40 29.05 11.47
N ARG A 288 -23.54 29.66 11.12
CA ARG A 288 -23.61 31.09 10.74
C ARG A 288 -23.31 32.02 11.91
N GLU A 289 -23.70 31.63 13.12
CA GLU A 289 -23.45 32.36 14.35
C GLU A 289 -22.38 31.62 15.14
N CYS A 290 -21.23 32.26 15.33
CA CYS A 290 -20.04 31.68 15.96
C CYS A 290 -19.39 32.79 16.82
N ASN A 291 -20.13 33.21 17.84
CA ASN A 291 -19.72 34.30 18.73
C ASN A 291 -18.73 33.82 19.81
N THR A 292 -18.79 32.53 20.15
CA THR A 292 -18.01 31.94 21.22
C THR A 292 -17.33 30.68 20.71
N ALA A 293 -16.00 30.69 20.68
CA ALA A 293 -15.19 29.55 20.31
C ALA A 293 -14.63 28.86 21.55
N SER A 294 -14.44 27.55 21.48
CA SER A 294 -13.82 26.76 22.55
C SER A 294 -12.36 27.18 22.80
N GLY A 295 -11.97 27.25 24.06
CA GLY A 295 -10.63 27.63 24.52
C GLY A 295 -10.17 26.80 25.70
N ALA A 296 -9.01 27.13 26.27
CA ALA A 296 -8.49 26.43 27.44
C ALA A 296 -9.47 26.51 28.62
N ASN A 297 -9.53 25.44 29.42
CA ASN A 297 -10.40 25.26 30.58
C ASN A 297 -11.91 25.21 30.30
N ASP A 298 -12.34 25.37 29.05
CA ASP A 298 -13.74 25.22 28.68
C ASP A 298 -14.21 23.77 28.83
N LEU A 299 -15.41 23.59 29.39
CA LEU A 299 -16.08 22.29 29.38
C LEU A 299 -16.88 22.16 28.09
N ILE A 300 -16.56 21.14 27.32
CA ILE A 300 -17.20 20.88 26.04
C ILE A 300 -17.89 19.52 26.03
N ARG A 301 -19.01 19.49 25.31
CA ARG A 301 -19.71 18.26 24.96
C ARG A 301 -19.63 18.07 23.46
N TYR A 302 -19.13 16.94 23.01
CA TYR A 302 -18.85 16.69 21.60
C TYR A 302 -19.19 15.25 21.19
N ARG A 303 -19.44 15.08 19.90
CA ARG A 303 -19.50 13.76 19.25
C ARG A 303 -18.26 13.56 18.42
N TYR A 304 -17.85 12.30 18.31
CA TYR A 304 -16.76 11.93 17.43
C TYR A 304 -16.96 10.55 16.82
N ASN A 305 -16.47 10.39 15.59
CA ASN A 305 -16.12 9.10 15.01
C ASN A 305 -14.61 9.09 14.78
N CYS A 306 -13.94 8.06 15.28
CA CYS A 306 -12.52 7.83 15.08
C CYS A 306 -12.35 6.62 14.16
N SER A 307 -11.71 6.81 13.02
CA SER A 307 -11.38 5.76 12.07
C SER A 307 -9.89 5.78 11.70
N LEU A 308 -9.43 4.67 11.11
CA LEU A 308 -8.20 4.68 10.33
C LEU A 308 -8.42 5.41 9.00
N MET A 309 -7.33 5.76 8.33
CA MET A 309 -7.36 6.42 7.02
C MET A 309 -7.95 5.55 5.90
N ASP A 310 -8.08 4.23 6.10
CA ASP A 310 -8.77 3.31 5.18
C ASP A 310 -10.29 3.22 5.43
N GLY A 311 -10.82 3.98 6.40
CA GLY A 311 -12.23 3.98 6.77
C GLY A 311 -12.62 2.95 7.83
N THR A 312 -11.69 2.16 8.35
CA THR A 312 -11.96 1.24 9.46
C THR A 312 -12.35 2.03 10.71
N LEU A 313 -13.63 1.95 11.11
CA LEU A 313 -14.13 2.60 12.32
C LEU A 313 -13.52 1.92 13.57
N LEU A 314 -12.90 2.72 14.43
CA LEU A 314 -12.28 2.28 15.68
C LEU A 314 -13.20 2.54 16.87
N TYR A 315 -13.62 3.79 17.03
CA TYR A 315 -14.45 4.24 18.15
C TYR A 315 -15.48 5.25 17.66
N SER A 316 -16.65 5.28 18.30
CA SER A 316 -17.66 6.30 18.05
C SER A 316 -18.31 6.69 19.37
N SER A 317 -18.54 7.99 19.57
CA SER A 317 -19.29 8.50 20.71
C SER A 317 -20.74 8.02 20.72
N ASP A 318 -21.30 7.66 19.56
CA ASP A 318 -22.68 7.19 19.44
C ASP A 318 -22.89 5.78 20.01
N GLN A 319 -21.81 5.06 20.36
CA GLN A 319 -21.89 3.78 21.06
C GLN A 319 -22.23 3.93 22.56
N TYR A 320 -22.28 5.16 23.07
CA TYR A 320 -22.54 5.46 24.47
C TYR A 320 -23.87 6.21 24.63
N ASP A 321 -24.52 6.06 25.79
CA ASP A 321 -25.82 6.69 26.09
C ASP A 321 -25.75 8.23 26.16
N SER A 322 -24.55 8.80 26.26
CA SER A 322 -24.35 10.24 26.39
C SER A 322 -23.18 10.75 25.54
N PRO A 323 -23.25 11.98 25.01
CA PRO A 323 -22.15 12.58 24.27
C PRO A 323 -20.90 12.70 25.13
N SER A 324 -19.74 12.67 24.49
CA SER A 324 -18.46 12.76 25.19
C SER A 324 -18.26 14.14 25.80
N VAL A 325 -17.75 14.17 27.03
CA VAL A 325 -17.50 15.40 27.80
C VAL A 325 -16.00 15.49 28.06
N THR A 326 -15.39 16.65 27.81
CA THR A 326 -14.01 16.92 28.25
C THR A 326 -13.83 18.38 28.66
N THR A 327 -12.78 18.63 29.43
CA THR A 327 -12.30 19.96 29.74
C THR A 327 -11.02 20.20 28.93
N LEU A 328 -11.02 21.20 28.05
CA LEU A 328 -9.84 21.53 27.24
C LEU A 328 -8.69 21.99 28.14
N GLY A 329 -7.45 21.56 27.88
CA GLY A 329 -6.28 21.84 28.72
C GLY A 329 -6.09 20.89 29.91
N ALA A 330 -7.07 20.03 30.21
CA ALA A 330 -7.00 19.14 31.38
C ALA A 330 -6.27 17.81 31.11
N ASN A 331 -5.67 17.61 29.92
CA ASN A 331 -5.00 16.37 29.50
C ASN A 331 -5.87 15.11 29.63
N LYS A 332 -7.20 15.24 29.41
CA LYS A 332 -8.17 14.12 29.49
C LYS A 332 -8.32 13.36 28.18
N VAL A 333 -7.86 13.94 27.07
CA VAL A 333 -7.93 13.37 25.72
C VAL A 333 -6.54 13.39 25.08
N ILE A 334 -6.36 12.68 23.95
CA ILE A 334 -5.11 12.73 23.19
C ILE A 334 -4.84 14.16 22.70
N LEU A 335 -3.57 14.57 22.69
CA LEU A 335 -3.17 15.95 22.39
C LEU A 335 -3.68 16.45 21.04
N GLY A 336 -3.64 15.60 20.00
CA GLY A 336 -4.14 15.99 18.69
C GLY A 336 -5.66 16.18 18.62
N LEU A 337 -6.42 15.44 19.44
CA LEU A 337 -7.87 15.61 19.53
C LEU A 337 -8.19 16.93 20.25
N GLU A 338 -7.41 17.27 21.27
CA GLU A 338 -7.52 18.56 21.96
C GLU A 338 -7.29 19.73 21.00
N GLU A 339 -6.25 19.66 20.15
CA GLU A 339 -5.98 20.66 19.13
C GLU A 339 -7.11 20.76 18.11
N GLY A 340 -7.69 19.63 17.70
CA GLY A 340 -8.86 19.58 16.82
C GLY A 340 -10.12 20.23 17.40
N LEU A 341 -10.33 20.06 18.71
CA LEU A 341 -11.48 20.58 19.45
C LEU A 341 -11.34 22.06 19.84
N LYS A 342 -10.13 22.62 19.79
CA LYS A 342 -9.84 24.02 20.14
C LYS A 342 -10.33 24.98 19.05
N GLY A 343 -10.92 26.10 19.46
CA GLY A 343 -11.46 27.11 18.57
C GLY A 343 -12.69 26.67 17.78
N MET A 344 -13.39 25.61 18.20
CA MET A 344 -14.66 25.17 17.62
C MET A 344 -15.83 25.98 18.17
N CYS A 345 -16.80 26.27 17.30
CA CYS A 345 -18.10 26.81 17.69
C CYS A 345 -19.15 25.71 17.86
N VAL A 346 -20.17 25.96 18.70
CA VAL A 346 -21.27 25.01 18.90
C VAL A 346 -22.00 24.77 17.57
N GLY A 347 -22.14 23.50 17.18
CA GLY A 347 -22.67 23.06 15.89
C GLY A 347 -21.62 22.95 14.77
N GLU A 348 -20.36 23.36 15.00
CA GLU A 348 -19.27 23.19 14.03
C GLU A 348 -18.88 21.73 13.89
N ARG A 349 -18.58 21.32 12.65
CA ARG A 349 -18.05 19.99 12.32
C ARG A 349 -16.69 20.08 11.66
N ARG A 350 -15.80 19.18 12.07
CA ARG A 350 -14.41 19.11 11.58
C ARG A 350 -14.04 17.68 11.24
N GLU A 351 -13.18 17.54 10.25
CA GLU A 351 -12.34 16.36 10.09
C GLU A 351 -10.94 16.71 10.57
N VAL A 352 -10.36 15.85 11.41
CA VAL A 352 -9.06 16.07 12.03
C VAL A 352 -8.20 14.85 11.79
N VAL A 353 -7.09 15.03 11.08
CA VAL A 353 -6.09 13.99 10.84
C VAL A 353 -4.99 14.14 11.87
N ILE A 354 -4.82 13.11 12.71
CA ILE A 354 -3.92 13.14 13.85
C ILE A 354 -2.79 12.12 13.63
N PRO A 355 -1.54 12.58 13.42
CA PRO A 355 -0.38 11.71 13.37
C PRO A 355 -0.14 11.00 14.72
N PRO A 356 0.54 9.84 14.73
CA PRO A 356 0.68 9.02 15.94
C PRO A 356 1.41 9.72 17.09
N HIS A 357 2.38 10.61 16.83
CA HIS A 357 3.07 11.38 17.89
C HIS A 357 2.16 12.41 18.59
N TRP A 358 0.99 12.71 18.03
CA TRP A 358 -0.08 13.49 18.66
C TRP A 358 -1.20 12.62 19.25
N ALA A 359 -1.10 11.29 19.12
CA ALA A 359 -2.09 10.30 19.53
C ALA A 359 -1.47 9.20 20.42
N HIS A 360 -1.46 7.95 19.96
CA HIS A 360 -1.02 6.77 20.73
C HIS A 360 0.42 6.33 20.45
N GLY A 361 1.16 7.06 19.63
CA GLY A 361 2.56 6.80 19.31
C GLY A 361 2.80 5.46 18.59
N GLU A 362 4.05 5.00 18.66
CA GLU A 362 4.51 3.77 17.99
C GLU A 362 3.91 2.49 18.59
N ASN A 363 3.53 2.53 19.87
CA ASN A 363 2.97 1.38 20.57
C ASN A 363 1.47 1.17 20.28
N GLY A 364 0.78 2.21 19.80
CA GLY A 364 -0.66 2.16 19.59
C GLY A 364 -1.44 2.03 20.91
N ALA A 365 -2.69 1.55 20.80
CA ALA A 365 -3.60 1.34 21.93
C ALA A 365 -4.54 0.15 21.66
N ALA A 366 -5.44 -0.15 22.58
CA ALA A 366 -6.35 -1.30 22.47
C ALA A 366 -7.32 -1.17 21.28
N GLY A 367 -6.96 -1.75 20.13
CA GLY A 367 -7.71 -1.63 18.87
C GLY A 367 -7.13 -0.61 17.90
N VAL A 368 -6.14 0.19 18.34
CA VAL A 368 -5.41 1.14 17.49
C VAL A 368 -4.04 0.57 17.17
N PRO A 369 -3.71 0.29 15.90
CA PRO A 369 -2.39 -0.20 15.57
C PRO A 369 -1.30 0.84 15.87
N GLY A 370 -0.09 0.37 16.16
CA GLY A 370 1.08 1.23 16.35
C GLY A 370 1.37 2.11 15.12
N SER A 371 1.79 3.35 15.37
CA SER A 371 2.11 4.34 14.35
C SER A 371 0.95 4.65 13.38
N ALA A 372 -0.29 4.40 13.80
CA ALA A 372 -1.46 4.74 13.00
C ALA A 372 -1.74 6.24 12.96
N VAL A 373 -2.08 6.74 11.78
CA VAL A 373 -2.70 8.05 11.60
C VAL A 373 -4.20 7.89 11.81
N LEU A 374 -4.78 8.73 12.67
CA LEU A 374 -6.19 8.67 13.03
C LEU A 374 -6.96 9.77 12.29
N LEU A 375 -8.16 9.45 11.82
CA LEU A 375 -9.12 10.39 11.29
C LEU A 375 -10.27 10.55 12.30
N PHE A 376 -10.46 11.76 12.77
CA PHE A 376 -11.57 12.13 13.65
C PHE A 376 -12.59 13.00 12.91
N GLU A 377 -13.83 12.55 12.84
CA GLU A 377 -14.97 13.39 12.48
C GLU A 377 -15.58 13.93 13.78
N LEU A 378 -15.51 15.23 14.01
CA LEU A 378 -15.91 15.89 15.24
C LEU A 378 -17.15 16.76 15.03
N GLU A 379 -18.01 16.81 16.04
CA GLU A 379 -19.11 17.76 16.13
C GLU A 379 -19.19 18.32 17.56
N LEU A 380 -19.05 19.65 17.70
CA LEU A 380 -19.20 20.30 19.00
C LEU A 380 -20.70 20.53 19.29
N MET A 381 -21.21 19.93 20.37
CA MET A 381 -22.63 20.00 20.72
C MET A 381 -22.94 21.11 21.73
N GLU A 382 -22.07 21.31 22.71
CA GLU A 382 -22.29 22.24 23.81
C GLU A 382 -20.94 22.79 24.29
N LEU A 383 -20.92 24.06 24.67
CA LEU A 383 -19.74 24.77 25.14
C LEU A 383 -20.11 25.56 26.40
N GLN A 384 -19.48 25.23 27.51
CA GLN A 384 -19.55 26.00 28.75
C GLN A 384 -18.17 26.61 29.03
N LYS A 385 -18.13 27.95 29.07
CA LYS A 385 -16.88 28.69 29.28
C LYS A 385 -16.23 28.32 30.62
N GLY A 386 -14.92 28.08 30.56
CA GLY A 386 -14.07 27.75 31.67
C GLY A 386 -13.80 28.94 32.58
N VAL A 387 -12.96 28.72 33.58
CA VAL A 387 -12.38 29.80 34.38
C VAL A 387 -10.88 29.86 34.09
N PRO A 388 -10.22 31.01 34.28
CA PRO A 388 -8.78 31.13 34.07
C PRO A 388 -7.99 30.11 34.92
N GLU A 389 -6.77 29.80 34.48
CA GLU A 389 -5.91 28.83 35.16
C GLU A 389 -5.66 29.25 36.62
N GLY A 390 -5.87 28.31 37.55
CA GLY A 390 -5.72 28.54 38.99
C GLY A 390 -6.92 29.17 39.69
N PHE A 391 -8.01 29.47 38.97
CA PHE A 391 -9.25 29.98 39.56
C PHE A 391 -10.31 28.89 39.68
N MET A 392 -11.15 29.00 40.71
CA MET A 392 -12.38 28.21 40.87
C MET A 392 -13.64 29.01 40.53
N PHE A 393 -13.53 30.35 40.56
CA PHE A 393 -14.60 31.29 40.28
C PHE A 393 -14.04 32.58 39.68
N VAL A 394 -14.78 33.18 38.75
CA VAL A 394 -14.47 34.47 38.13
C VAL A 394 -15.72 35.35 38.15
N TRP A 395 -15.50 36.64 38.43
CA TRP A 395 -16.52 37.67 38.34
C TRP A 395 -16.67 38.16 36.91
N LEU A 396 -17.91 38.15 36.41
CA LEU A 396 -18.29 38.64 35.08
C LEU A 396 -18.90 40.04 35.10
N GLY A 397 -19.12 40.61 36.29
CA GLY A 397 -19.64 41.96 36.50
C GLY A 397 -18.94 42.66 37.66
N ASP A 398 -19.58 43.72 38.17
CA ASP A 398 -19.07 44.48 39.31
C ASP A 398 -19.02 43.60 40.56
N ILE A 399 -17.86 43.62 41.22
CA ILE A 399 -17.69 42.97 42.53
C ILE A 399 -18.39 43.84 43.57
N PRO A 400 -19.30 43.28 44.39
CA PRO A 400 -19.88 44.04 45.48
C PRO A 400 -18.80 44.62 46.39
N ASP A 401 -18.88 45.91 46.69
CA ASP A 401 -17.96 46.61 47.57
C ASP A 401 -18.75 47.31 48.70
N PRO A 402 -18.53 46.96 49.98
CA PRO A 402 -17.61 45.93 50.50
C PRO A 402 -18.13 44.50 50.32
N LEU A 403 -17.28 43.60 49.81
CA LEU A 403 -17.65 42.21 49.50
C LEU A 403 -18.10 41.42 50.73
N PHE A 404 -17.47 41.65 51.88
CA PHE A 404 -17.82 40.97 53.13
C PHE A 404 -19.29 41.22 53.52
N ASN A 405 -19.75 42.46 53.46
CA ASN A 405 -21.14 42.83 53.76
C ASN A 405 -22.14 42.23 52.76
N ALA A 406 -21.70 41.91 51.54
CA ALA A 406 -22.54 41.24 50.57
C ALA A 406 -22.61 39.72 50.82
N LEU A 407 -21.56 39.14 51.42
CA LEU A 407 -21.49 37.73 51.82
C LEU A 407 -22.21 37.43 53.14
N ASP A 408 -22.17 38.37 54.10
CA ASP A 408 -22.86 38.32 55.39
C ASP A 408 -24.34 38.66 55.21
N LEU A 409 -25.15 37.65 54.90
CA LEU A 409 -26.55 37.83 54.52
C LEU A 409 -27.43 38.22 55.70
N ASN A 410 -27.02 37.84 56.92
CA ASN A 410 -27.80 38.04 58.15
C ASN A 410 -27.29 39.23 59.01
N GLY A 411 -26.10 39.75 58.72
CA GLY A 411 -25.47 40.89 59.38
C GLY A 411 -24.79 40.58 60.71
N ASP A 412 -24.46 39.31 61.00
CA ASP A 412 -23.86 38.87 62.26
C ASP A 412 -22.33 38.90 62.28
N LYS A 413 -21.71 39.31 61.16
CA LYS A 413 -20.26 39.38 60.93
C LYS A 413 -19.55 38.02 60.88
N GLU A 414 -20.28 36.94 60.65
CA GLU A 414 -19.73 35.61 60.44
C GLU A 414 -20.35 35.01 59.17
N VAL A 415 -19.53 34.61 58.20
CA VAL A 415 -20.06 33.97 56.98
C VAL A 415 -19.81 32.46 57.08
N PRO A 416 -20.78 31.63 57.49
CA PRO A 416 -20.66 30.19 57.44
C PRO A 416 -20.77 29.67 56.00
N LEU A 417 -20.37 28.42 55.76
CA LEU A 417 -20.44 27.78 54.43
C LEU A 417 -21.83 27.90 53.78
N GLY A 418 -22.91 27.87 54.56
CA GLY A 418 -24.27 28.03 54.07
C GLY A 418 -24.49 29.38 53.38
N GLU A 419 -24.14 30.49 54.05
CA GLU A 419 -24.29 31.85 53.52
C GLU A 419 -23.38 32.09 52.33
N PHE A 420 -22.12 31.64 52.43
CA PHE A 420 -21.17 31.70 51.33
C PHE A 420 -21.69 30.95 50.09
N SER A 421 -22.25 29.75 50.28
CA SER A 421 -22.79 28.94 49.19
C SER A 421 -24.01 29.57 48.53
N GLU A 422 -24.93 30.13 49.32
CA GLU A 422 -26.11 30.81 48.80
C GLU A 422 -25.72 32.05 47.99
N PHE A 423 -24.78 32.85 48.50
CA PHE A 423 -24.28 34.02 47.81
C PHE A 423 -23.63 33.66 46.47
N ILE A 424 -22.68 32.71 46.45
CA ILE A 424 -21.99 32.32 45.21
C ILE A 424 -22.99 31.76 44.18
N ARG A 425 -23.93 30.92 44.60
CA ARG A 425 -24.99 30.40 43.71
C ARG A 425 -25.87 31.52 43.17
N LEU A 426 -26.17 32.55 43.96
CA LEU A 426 -26.92 33.71 43.52
C LEU A 426 -26.14 34.49 42.45
N GLN A 427 -24.85 34.74 42.65
CA GLN A 427 -24.02 35.45 41.66
C GLN A 427 -23.93 34.69 40.33
N VAL A 428 -23.81 33.36 40.36
CA VAL A 428 -23.83 32.53 39.15
C VAL A 428 -25.20 32.58 38.47
N LYS A 429 -26.29 32.50 39.24
CA LYS A 429 -27.66 32.55 38.72
C LYS A 429 -28.00 33.90 38.08
N GLU A 430 -27.48 34.99 38.62
CA GLU A 430 -27.62 36.35 38.08
C GLU A 430 -26.69 36.64 36.90
N GLY A 431 -25.81 35.69 36.53
CA GLY A 431 -24.82 35.86 35.45
C GLY A 431 -23.67 36.80 35.81
N LYS A 432 -23.51 37.16 37.09
CA LYS A 432 -22.45 38.03 37.61
C LYS A 432 -21.15 37.29 37.91
N GLY A 433 -21.16 35.97 37.92
CA GLY A 433 -19.98 35.15 38.08
C GLY A 433 -20.10 33.77 37.46
N ARG A 434 -18.97 33.10 37.30
CA ARG A 434 -18.87 31.77 36.68
C ARG A 434 -17.98 30.87 37.52
N LEU A 435 -18.49 29.69 37.85
CA LEU A 435 -17.73 28.64 38.52
C LEU A 435 -16.99 27.77 37.50
N GLN A 436 -15.91 27.13 37.94
CA GLN A 436 -15.19 26.13 37.17
C GLN A 436 -16.15 25.02 36.70
N PRO A 437 -16.31 24.82 35.38
CA PRO A 437 -17.24 23.83 34.87
C PRO A 437 -16.65 22.41 34.95
N GLY A 438 -17.52 21.40 35.05
CA GLY A 438 -17.12 19.98 35.02
C GLY A 438 -16.70 19.40 36.37
N VAL A 439 -16.84 20.17 37.44
CA VAL A 439 -16.67 19.74 38.84
C VAL A 439 -18.02 19.90 39.54
N ASP A 440 -18.26 19.07 40.56
CA ASP A 440 -19.43 19.22 41.42
C ASP A 440 -19.46 20.62 42.06
N VAL A 441 -20.58 21.33 41.88
CA VAL A 441 -20.74 22.74 42.29
C VAL A 441 -20.51 22.90 43.78
N ASP A 442 -21.02 21.97 44.59
CA ASP A 442 -20.93 22.03 46.04
C ASP A 442 -19.49 21.83 46.51
N SER A 443 -18.77 20.93 45.83
CA SER A 443 -17.34 20.72 46.05
C SER A 443 -16.50 21.94 45.68
N VAL A 444 -16.79 22.61 44.56
CA VAL A 444 -16.07 23.84 44.16
C VAL A 444 -16.29 24.95 45.18
N ILE A 445 -17.55 25.20 45.56
CA ILE A 445 -17.91 26.22 46.54
C ILE A 445 -17.28 25.93 47.90
N LYS A 446 -17.28 24.66 48.33
CA LYS A 446 -16.62 24.26 49.56
C LYS A 446 -15.11 24.49 49.52
N ASN A 447 -14.44 24.13 48.42
CA ASN A 447 -13.01 24.41 48.29
C ASN A 447 -12.71 25.92 48.31
N MET A 448 -13.56 26.73 47.67
CA MET A 448 -13.45 28.19 47.73
C MET A 448 -13.63 28.72 49.16
N PHE A 449 -14.56 28.13 49.92
CA PHE A 449 -14.79 28.46 51.33
C PHE A 449 -13.57 28.08 52.18
N ASP A 450 -13.09 26.85 52.04
CA ASP A 450 -11.93 26.31 52.78
C ASP A 450 -10.64 27.12 52.48
N ASP A 451 -10.50 27.70 51.28
CA ASP A 451 -9.39 28.60 50.92
C ASP A 451 -9.47 29.97 51.63
N GLN A 452 -10.67 30.42 51.98
CA GLN A 452 -10.90 31.69 52.70
C GLN A 452 -10.91 31.49 54.22
N ASP A 453 -11.44 30.37 54.73
CA ASP A 453 -11.42 29.97 56.14
C ASP A 453 -10.00 29.52 56.56
N ARG A 454 -9.15 30.50 56.89
CA ARG A 454 -7.73 30.25 57.20
C ARG A 454 -7.51 29.57 58.53
N ASN A 455 -8.35 29.87 59.51
CA ASN A 455 -8.21 29.34 60.86
C ASN A 455 -8.92 27.98 61.02
N LYS A 456 -9.72 27.57 60.02
CA LYS A 456 -10.47 26.31 59.92
C LYS A 456 -11.52 26.17 61.01
N ASP A 457 -12.14 27.28 61.42
CA ASP A 457 -13.21 27.31 62.42
C ASP A 457 -14.61 27.14 61.82
N GLY A 458 -14.70 27.05 60.49
CA GLY A 458 -15.95 26.86 59.76
C GLY A 458 -16.73 28.16 59.51
N ARG A 459 -16.10 29.32 59.69
CA ARG A 459 -16.67 30.66 59.45
C ARG A 459 -15.62 31.55 58.79
N ILE A 460 -16.06 32.46 57.93
CA ILE A 460 -15.19 33.51 57.38
C ILE A 460 -15.53 34.82 58.08
N VAL A 461 -14.51 35.48 58.63
CA VAL A 461 -14.63 36.85 59.18
C VAL A 461 -13.95 37.87 58.27
N GLU A 462 -14.25 39.16 58.45
CA GLU A 462 -13.80 40.25 57.58
C GLU A 462 -12.27 40.27 57.36
N ASP A 463 -11.49 39.97 58.40
CA ASP A 463 -10.02 39.92 58.36
C ASP A 463 -9.44 38.74 57.56
N GLU A 464 -10.24 37.71 57.30
CA GLU A 464 -9.80 36.50 56.58
C GLU A 464 -9.97 36.63 55.07
N LEU A 465 -11.00 37.36 54.64
CA LEU A 465 -11.37 37.56 53.24
C LEU A 465 -10.23 38.23 52.47
N LYS A 466 -9.60 37.51 51.55
CA LYS A 466 -8.64 38.09 50.60
C LYS A 466 -9.21 38.06 49.20
N ILE A 467 -9.42 39.24 48.63
CA ILE A 467 -9.67 39.40 47.21
C ILE A 467 -8.30 39.48 46.52
N LYS A 468 -8.06 38.60 45.55
CA LYS A 468 -6.91 38.72 44.64
C LYS A 468 -7.21 39.83 43.61
N ASP A 469 -7.18 41.09 44.04
CA ASP A 469 -7.68 42.23 43.24
C ASP A 469 -6.90 42.44 41.92
N GLU A 470 -5.57 42.25 41.93
CA GLU A 470 -4.74 42.52 40.75
C GLU A 470 -4.93 41.47 39.63
N GLU A 471 -5.02 40.17 39.96
CA GLU A 471 -5.27 39.11 38.97
C GLU A 471 -6.73 39.15 38.46
N ALA A 472 -7.70 39.50 39.31
CA ALA A 472 -9.12 39.59 38.95
C ALA A 472 -9.44 40.80 38.05
N GLU A 473 -8.76 41.95 38.21
CA GLU A 473 -8.87 43.06 37.25
C GLU A 473 -8.30 42.72 35.87
N GLN A 474 -7.20 41.97 35.81
CA GLN A 474 -6.55 41.63 34.56
C GLN A 474 -7.38 40.59 33.77
N VAL A 475 -7.91 39.57 34.44
CA VAL A 475 -8.86 38.61 33.86
C VAL A 475 -10.13 39.30 33.34
N ARG A 476 -10.67 40.28 34.09
CA ARG A 476 -11.83 41.06 33.64
C ARG A 476 -11.56 41.85 32.35
N ARG A 477 -10.35 42.37 32.16
CA ARG A 477 -9.96 43.08 30.93
C ARG A 477 -9.77 42.16 29.72
N ASP A 478 -9.46 40.89 29.95
CA ASP A 478 -9.27 39.89 28.89
C ASP A 478 -10.58 39.15 28.53
N GLU A 479 -11.60 39.14 29.41
CA GLU A 479 -12.92 38.54 29.18
C GLU A 479 -14.01 39.52 28.66
N LEU A 480 -13.80 40.84 28.75
CA LEU A 480 -14.65 41.92 28.19
C LEU A 480 -14.13 42.39 26.83
#